data_AF-A0A842Y1A5-F1
#
_entry.id   AF-A0A842Y1A5-F1
#
_cell.length_a   1.000
_cell.length_b   1.000
_cell.length_c   1.000
_cell.angle_alpha   90.00
_cell.angle_beta   90.00
_cell.angle_gamma   90.00
#
_symmetry.space_group_name_H-M   'P 1'
#
loop_
_entity.id
_entity.type
_entity.pdbx_description
1 polymer ?
#
loop_
_entity_poly.entity_id
_entity_poly.type
_entity_poly.pdbx_seq_one_letter_code
_entity_poly.pdbx_strand_id
1 'polypeptide(L)'
;MDISKDELKEIALSSYELLVKLPAPKAPESERDKYEITSRSKLKTLPEALRENEDSAASITHFVKHLSYSLPRAESGDGKGMLSFMYLLLEKIKAYHDKDDTADKKVSKIKYLVGYTNWNIDAVCSIFTAHRDDNEQVKKRLEVMLSAELGVVGAGDNVDKIVSNIMGWKKKSDEKQQPRPQYKQPQKFQRGRY
;
A
#
# COMPACT_ATOMS: atom_id res chain seq x y z
N MET A 1 11.27 -20.66 -14.34
CA MET A 1 9.81 -20.88 -14.46
C MET A 1 9.25 -19.53 -14.82
N ASP A 2 8.60 -19.41 -15.98
CA ASP A 2 8.35 -18.11 -16.59
C ASP A 2 6.91 -17.66 -16.34
N ILE A 3 6.75 -16.43 -15.84
CA ILE A 3 5.45 -15.76 -15.72
C ILE A 3 5.08 -15.20 -17.09
N SER A 4 3.88 -15.52 -17.57
CA SER A 4 3.42 -15.01 -18.86
C SER A 4 3.15 -13.51 -18.80
N LYS A 5 3.10 -12.84 -19.97
CA LYS A 5 2.78 -11.42 -20.03
C LYS A 5 1.41 -11.09 -19.40
N ASP A 6 0.41 -11.96 -19.59
CA ASP A 6 -0.92 -11.78 -19.02
C ASP A 6 -0.94 -11.97 -17.51
N GLU A 7 -0.17 -12.93 -16.99
CA GLU A 7 0.01 -13.12 -15.55
C GLU A 7 0.75 -11.93 -14.94
N LEU A 8 1.75 -11.39 -15.63
CA LEU A 8 2.46 -10.19 -15.18
C LEU A 8 1.55 -8.97 -15.19
N LYS A 9 0.67 -8.83 -16.20
CA LYS A 9 -0.37 -7.80 -16.25
C LYS A 9 -1.30 -7.89 -15.05
N GLU A 10 -1.79 -9.09 -14.73
CA GLU A 10 -2.64 -9.34 -13.56
C GLU A 10 -1.94 -8.96 -12.24
N ILE A 11 -0.67 -9.36 -12.10
CA ILE A 11 0.14 -9.06 -10.92
C ILE A 11 0.37 -7.55 -10.78
N ALA A 12 0.78 -6.87 -11.85
CA ALA A 12 1.04 -5.44 -11.84
C ALA A 12 -0.21 -4.66 -11.42
N LEU A 13 -1.36 -4.92 -12.05
CA LEU A 13 -2.63 -4.27 -11.70
C LEU A 13 -3.04 -4.58 -10.26
N SER A 14 -2.95 -5.83 -9.83
CA SER A 14 -3.30 -6.23 -8.46
C SER A 14 -2.38 -5.58 -7.42
N SER A 15 -1.11 -5.34 -7.75
CA SER A 15 -0.18 -4.65 -6.85
C SER A 15 -0.57 -3.19 -6.61
N TYR A 16 -1.14 -2.51 -7.61
CA TYR A 16 -1.67 -1.16 -7.47
C TYR A 16 -3.02 -1.13 -6.73
N GLU A 17 -3.86 -2.14 -6.90
CA GLU A 17 -5.07 -2.31 -6.09
C GLU A 17 -4.74 -2.52 -4.62
N LEU A 18 -3.71 -3.31 -4.33
CA LEU A 18 -3.17 -3.50 -2.98
C LEU A 18 -2.58 -2.21 -2.42
N LEU A 19 -1.76 -1.51 -3.22
CA LEU A 19 -1.14 -0.26 -2.83
C LEU A 19 -2.19 0.71 -2.28
N VAL A 20 -3.29 0.95 -3.00
CA VAL A 20 -4.30 1.94 -2.60
C VAL A 20 -5.14 1.54 -1.38
N LYS A 21 -5.06 0.27 -0.94
CA LYS A 21 -5.64 -0.20 0.34
C LYS A 21 -4.72 0.03 1.53
N LEU A 22 -3.46 0.40 1.30
CA LEU A 22 -2.58 0.80 2.37
C LEU A 22 -3.01 2.16 2.96
N PRO A 23 -2.69 2.40 4.24
CA PRO A 23 -2.70 3.72 4.82
C PRO A 23 -1.92 4.71 3.93
N ALA A 24 -2.47 5.90 3.75
CA ALA A 24 -1.81 6.95 2.98
C ALA A 24 -0.44 7.28 3.62
N PRO A 25 0.61 7.51 2.81
CA PRO A 25 1.89 7.97 3.33
C PRO A 25 1.72 9.22 4.20
N LYS A 26 2.34 9.23 5.37
CA LYS A 26 2.34 10.40 6.25
C LYS A 26 3.16 11.51 5.62
N ALA A 27 2.60 12.72 5.63
CA ALA A 27 3.33 13.89 5.18
C ALA A 27 4.50 14.17 6.14
N PRO A 28 5.66 14.55 5.61
CA PRO A 28 6.82 14.87 6.42
C PRO A 28 6.58 16.11 7.28
N GLU A 29 6.95 16.06 8.57
CA GLU A 29 6.79 17.17 9.50
C GLU A 29 7.78 18.31 9.22
N SER A 30 8.97 17.99 8.68
CA SER A 30 9.97 18.96 8.23
C SER A 30 10.36 18.78 6.76
N GLU A 31 11.06 19.76 6.16
CA GLU A 31 11.59 19.64 4.78
C GLU A 31 12.67 18.56 4.63
N ARG A 32 13.28 18.12 5.73
CA ARG A 32 14.31 17.06 5.72
C ARG A 32 13.70 15.66 5.79
N ASP A 33 12.42 15.56 6.13
CA ASP A 33 11.72 14.29 6.28
C ASP A 33 11.13 13.82 4.95
N LYS A 34 10.94 12.52 4.83
CA LYS A 34 10.39 11.87 3.64
C LYS A 34 8.97 11.42 3.93
N TYR A 35 8.15 11.34 2.88
CA TYR A 35 6.88 10.62 2.99
C TYR A 35 7.17 9.15 3.33
N GLU A 36 6.45 8.63 4.31
CA GLU A 36 6.60 7.25 4.73
C GLU A 36 5.27 6.57 5.09
N ILE A 37 5.23 5.27 4.87
CA ILE A 37 4.20 4.38 5.41
C ILE A 37 4.83 3.67 6.60
N THR A 38 4.28 3.85 7.81
CA THR A 38 4.88 3.32 9.04
C THR A 38 5.00 1.79 9.01
N SER A 39 4.02 1.10 8.41
CA SER A 39 4.03 -0.36 8.23
C SER A 39 4.98 -0.90 7.14
N ARG A 40 5.71 -0.05 6.42
CA ARG A 40 6.60 -0.44 5.31
C ARG A 40 7.63 -1.51 5.70
N SER A 41 8.21 -1.42 6.90
CA SER A 41 9.19 -2.41 7.37
C SER A 41 8.62 -3.82 7.46
N LYS A 42 7.36 -3.96 7.89
CA LYS A 42 6.65 -5.25 7.97
C LYS A 42 6.30 -5.80 6.59
N LEU A 43 5.97 -4.93 5.64
CA LEU A 43 5.68 -5.34 4.25
C LEU A 43 6.93 -5.84 3.53
N LYS A 44 8.10 -5.24 3.80
CA LYS A 44 9.38 -5.65 3.21
C LYS A 44 9.82 -7.06 3.62
N THR A 45 9.47 -7.50 4.83
CA THR A 45 9.83 -8.84 5.34
C THR A 45 8.85 -9.92 4.91
N LEU A 46 7.67 -9.57 4.36
CA LEU A 46 6.68 -10.56 3.94
C LEU A 46 7.20 -11.63 2.97
N PRO A 47 8.03 -11.31 1.95
CA PRO A 47 8.57 -12.32 1.05
C PRO A 47 9.48 -13.35 1.75
N GLU A 48 10.01 -13.06 2.93
CA GLU A 48 10.87 -13.98 3.69
C GLU A 48 10.05 -15.18 4.20
N ALA A 49 8.80 -14.96 4.60
CA ALA A 49 7.89 -16.02 5.05
C ALA A 49 7.54 -17.04 3.93
N LEU A 50 7.85 -16.73 2.66
CA LEU A 50 7.72 -17.64 1.51
C LEU A 50 9.02 -18.41 1.19
N ARG A 51 10.08 -18.23 1.97
CA ARG A 51 11.39 -18.89 1.81
C ARG A 51 11.69 -19.91 2.90
N GLU A 52 10.86 -19.95 3.95
CA GLU A 52 11.16 -20.73 5.16
C GLU A 52 10.96 -22.24 4.99
N ASN A 53 10.27 -22.71 3.95
CA ASN A 53 9.98 -24.13 3.75
C ASN A 53 10.46 -24.62 2.37
N GLU A 54 11.03 -25.82 2.33
CA GLU A 54 11.43 -26.51 1.08
C GLU A 54 10.22 -26.89 0.22
N ASP A 55 9.08 -27.21 0.86
CA ASP A 55 7.81 -27.43 0.17
C ASP A 55 7.08 -26.10 -0.08
N SER A 56 6.75 -25.86 -1.35
CA SER A 56 6.01 -24.68 -1.80
C SER A 56 4.60 -24.61 -1.23
N ALA A 57 3.91 -25.73 -1.02
CA ALA A 57 2.57 -25.73 -0.42
C ALA A 57 2.62 -25.34 1.08
N ALA A 58 3.59 -25.88 1.82
CA ALA A 58 3.88 -25.47 3.19
C ALA A 58 4.25 -23.98 3.28
N SER A 59 5.08 -23.47 2.36
CA SER A 59 5.44 -22.05 2.29
C SER A 59 4.22 -21.14 2.15
N ILE A 60 3.25 -21.48 1.27
CA ILE A 60 2.04 -20.66 1.12
C ILE A 60 1.17 -20.72 2.38
N THR A 61 1.03 -21.89 2.99
CA THR A 61 0.27 -22.07 4.23
C THR A 61 0.86 -21.24 5.38
N HIS A 62 2.18 -21.27 5.52
CA HIS A 62 2.90 -20.47 6.51
C HIS A 62 2.71 -18.97 6.25
N PHE A 63 2.86 -18.55 4.99
CA PHE A 63 2.68 -17.16 4.59
C PHE A 63 1.29 -16.60 4.93
N VAL A 64 0.22 -17.35 4.64
CA VAL A 64 -1.16 -16.94 4.98
C VAL A 64 -1.35 -16.73 6.49
N LYS A 65 -0.79 -17.63 7.31
CA LYS A 65 -0.83 -17.50 8.78
C LYS A 65 -0.01 -16.29 9.25
N HIS A 66 1.19 -16.11 8.68
CA HIS A 66 2.06 -14.98 9.00
C HIS A 66 1.37 -13.65 8.71
N LEU A 67 0.74 -13.49 7.55
CA LEU A 67 -0.02 -12.29 7.18
C LEU A 67 -1.10 -11.95 8.22
N SER A 68 -1.89 -12.95 8.60
CA SER A 68 -3.02 -12.81 9.54
C SER A 68 -2.57 -12.38 10.94
N TYR A 69 -1.33 -12.69 11.30
CA TYR A 69 -0.74 -12.33 12.59
C TYR A 69 0.00 -10.99 12.54
N SER A 70 0.80 -10.75 11.50
CA SER A 70 1.78 -9.65 11.46
C SER A 70 1.17 -8.32 11.00
N LEU A 71 0.27 -8.35 10.01
CA LEU A 71 -0.24 -7.12 9.38
C LEU A 71 -1.25 -6.35 10.23
N PRO A 72 -2.26 -6.97 10.88
CA PRO A 72 -3.25 -6.23 11.68
C PRO A 72 -2.64 -5.40 12.81
N ARG A 73 -1.43 -5.75 13.26
CA ARG A 73 -0.72 -5.11 14.36
C ARG A 73 0.17 -3.95 13.92
N ALA A 74 0.37 -3.73 12.62
CA ALA A 74 1.35 -2.79 12.12
C ALA A 74 0.92 -1.32 12.20
N GLU A 75 -0.40 -1.02 12.20
CA GLU A 75 -0.93 0.35 12.34
C GLU A 75 -2.25 0.34 13.15
N SER A 76 -2.15 0.44 14.47
CA SER A 76 -3.26 0.32 15.43
C SER A 76 -3.80 1.66 15.97
N GLY A 77 -3.42 2.81 15.38
CA GLY A 77 -3.77 4.14 15.91
C GLY A 77 -5.16 4.66 15.56
N ASP A 78 -5.66 4.38 14.36
CA ASP A 78 -6.84 5.06 13.78
C ASP A 78 -7.87 4.12 13.14
N GLY A 79 -7.80 2.82 13.47
CA GLY A 79 -8.87 1.83 13.26
C GLY A 79 -9.16 1.42 11.81
N LYS A 80 -8.58 2.10 10.81
CA LYS A 80 -8.62 1.75 9.38
C LYS A 80 -7.34 1.06 8.92
N GLY A 81 -6.71 0.30 9.82
CA GLY A 81 -5.38 -0.26 9.65
C GLY A 81 -5.25 -1.25 8.48
N MET A 82 -4.09 -1.89 8.45
CA MET A 82 -3.63 -2.87 7.45
C MET A 82 -4.59 -4.04 7.17
N LEU A 83 -5.71 -4.15 7.87
CA LEU A 83 -6.76 -5.15 7.64
C LEU A 83 -7.31 -5.11 6.22
N SER A 84 -7.61 -3.92 5.66
CA SER A 84 -8.15 -3.82 4.30
C SER A 84 -7.14 -4.32 3.25
N PHE A 85 -5.88 -3.99 3.45
CA PHE A 85 -4.78 -4.51 2.64
C PHE A 85 -4.63 -6.02 2.79
N MET A 86 -4.64 -6.53 4.03
CA MET A 86 -4.49 -7.94 4.33
C MET A 86 -5.62 -8.78 3.71
N TYR A 87 -6.88 -8.35 3.85
CA TYR A 87 -8.00 -9.07 3.25
C TYR A 87 -7.90 -9.12 1.73
N LEU A 88 -7.59 -8.00 1.07
CA LEU A 88 -7.39 -7.99 -0.37
C LEU A 88 -6.22 -8.89 -0.80
N LEU A 89 -5.12 -8.89 -0.05
CA LEU A 89 -3.97 -9.77 -0.33
C LEU A 89 -4.36 -11.25 -0.21
N LEU A 90 -5.11 -11.62 0.84
CA LEU A 90 -5.62 -12.99 1.02
C LEU A 90 -6.59 -13.39 -0.10
N GLU A 91 -7.45 -12.49 -0.55
CA GLU A 91 -8.34 -12.72 -1.70
C GLU A 91 -7.54 -12.99 -2.98
N LYS A 92 -6.48 -12.22 -3.25
CA LYS A 92 -5.60 -12.43 -4.42
C LYS A 92 -4.86 -13.77 -4.33
N ILE A 93 -4.36 -14.14 -3.14
CA ILE A 93 -3.71 -15.44 -2.91
C ILE A 93 -4.71 -16.59 -3.13
N LYS A 94 -5.94 -16.45 -2.63
CA LYS A 94 -7.00 -17.44 -2.87
C LYS A 94 -7.29 -17.59 -4.36
N ALA A 95 -7.40 -16.49 -5.10
CA ALA A 95 -7.60 -16.53 -6.54
C ALA A 95 -6.45 -17.23 -7.29
N TYR A 96 -5.21 -17.14 -6.80
CA TYR A 96 -4.11 -17.95 -7.33
C TYR A 96 -4.25 -19.44 -6.97
N HIS A 97 -4.77 -19.78 -5.79
CA HIS A 97 -5.03 -21.17 -5.41
C HIS A 97 -6.11 -21.84 -6.27
N ASP A 98 -7.17 -21.09 -6.60
CA ASP A 98 -8.30 -21.58 -7.38
C ASP A 98 -7.93 -21.83 -8.86
N LYS A 99 -6.76 -21.36 -9.30
CA LYS A 99 -6.18 -21.67 -10.62
C LYS A 99 -5.42 -23.01 -10.60
N ASP A 100 -5.48 -23.72 -11.72
CA ASP A 100 -4.75 -24.97 -11.96
C ASP A 100 -3.26 -24.72 -12.24
N ASP A 101 -2.58 -24.09 -11.28
CA ASP A 101 -1.15 -23.82 -11.28
C ASP A 101 -0.42 -24.73 -10.28
N THR A 102 0.87 -25.01 -10.54
CA THR A 102 1.74 -25.68 -9.57
C THR A 102 2.00 -24.82 -8.33
N ALA A 103 2.33 -25.45 -7.21
CA ALA A 103 2.65 -24.74 -5.97
C ALA A 103 3.81 -23.74 -6.16
N ASP A 104 4.86 -24.09 -6.90
CA ASP A 104 6.00 -23.22 -7.19
C ASP A 104 5.60 -21.98 -8.00
N LYS A 105 4.68 -22.15 -8.95
CA LYS A 105 4.16 -21.05 -9.76
C LYS A 105 3.31 -20.12 -8.90
N LYS A 106 2.47 -20.68 -8.01
CA LYS A 106 1.71 -19.91 -7.00
C LYS A 106 2.64 -19.11 -6.08
N VAL A 107 3.69 -19.75 -5.53
CA VAL A 107 4.72 -19.06 -4.73
C VAL A 107 5.36 -17.92 -5.51
N SER A 108 5.73 -18.16 -6.78
CA SER A 108 6.32 -17.14 -7.64
C SER A 108 5.37 -15.95 -7.84
N LYS A 109 4.09 -16.19 -8.17
CA LYS A 109 3.08 -15.14 -8.31
C LYS A 109 2.90 -14.32 -7.03
N ILE A 110 2.89 -14.96 -5.86
CA ILE A 110 2.79 -14.26 -4.56
C ILE A 110 4.04 -13.41 -4.33
N LYS A 111 5.25 -13.95 -4.59
CA LYS A 111 6.51 -13.20 -4.46
C LYS A 111 6.52 -11.95 -5.33
N TYR A 112 6.11 -12.08 -6.60
CA TYR A 112 6.00 -10.93 -7.50
C TYR A 112 4.95 -9.93 -7.00
N LEU A 113 3.75 -10.38 -6.64
CA LEU A 113 2.68 -9.49 -6.15
C LEU A 113 3.14 -8.64 -4.95
N VAL A 114 3.73 -9.27 -3.94
CA VAL A 114 4.24 -8.57 -2.76
C VAL A 114 5.44 -7.69 -3.11
N GLY A 115 6.34 -8.17 -3.98
CA GLY A 115 7.51 -7.43 -4.46
C GLY A 115 7.14 -6.14 -5.19
N TYR A 116 6.26 -6.23 -6.20
CA TYR A 116 5.74 -5.07 -6.92
C TYR A 116 5.02 -4.10 -5.99
N THR A 117 4.19 -4.62 -5.07
CA THR A 117 3.52 -3.77 -4.08
C THR A 117 4.54 -2.97 -3.24
N ASN A 118 5.62 -3.61 -2.78
CA ASN A 118 6.69 -2.95 -2.04
C ASN A 118 7.43 -1.90 -2.87
N TRP A 119 7.76 -2.18 -4.13
CA TRP A 119 8.40 -1.22 -5.02
C TRP A 119 7.50 -0.03 -5.33
N ASN A 120 6.20 -0.26 -5.50
CA ASN A 120 5.23 0.80 -5.75
C ASN A 120 5.13 1.75 -4.56
N ILE A 121 5.16 1.23 -3.32
CA ILE A 121 5.21 2.08 -2.11
C ILE A 121 6.44 2.98 -2.14
N ASP A 122 7.61 2.40 -2.41
CA ASP A 122 8.88 3.13 -2.42
C ASP A 122 8.90 4.21 -3.51
N ALA A 123 8.40 3.89 -4.70
CA ALA A 123 8.31 4.81 -5.83
C ALA A 123 7.35 5.97 -5.54
N VAL A 124 6.14 5.69 -5.04
CA VAL A 124 5.15 6.74 -4.73
C VAL A 124 5.63 7.64 -3.61
N CYS A 125 6.17 7.09 -2.51
CA CYS A 125 6.74 7.89 -1.43
C CYS A 125 7.90 8.77 -1.92
N SER A 126 8.74 8.27 -2.83
CA SER A 126 9.81 9.05 -3.42
C SER A 126 9.29 10.20 -4.29
N ILE A 127 8.26 9.96 -5.10
CA ILE A 127 7.64 11.02 -5.93
C ILE A 127 6.98 12.08 -5.03
N PHE A 128 6.23 11.65 -4.00
CA PHE A 128 5.59 12.57 -3.06
C PHE A 128 6.62 13.42 -2.31
N THR A 129 7.76 12.85 -1.94
CA THR A 129 8.85 13.57 -1.29
C THR A 129 9.50 14.58 -2.24
N ALA A 130 9.79 14.20 -3.48
CA ALA A 130 10.45 15.07 -4.45
C ALA A 130 9.61 16.27 -4.90
N HIS A 131 8.28 16.12 -4.87
CA HIS A 131 7.32 17.13 -5.34
C HIS A 131 6.24 17.42 -4.28
N ARG A 132 6.67 17.57 -3.02
CA ARG A 132 5.80 17.74 -1.85
C ARG A 132 4.72 18.81 -2.06
N ASP A 133 5.09 19.96 -2.60
CA ASP A 133 4.19 21.12 -2.70
C ASP A 133 3.60 21.33 -4.10
N ASP A 134 3.91 20.44 -5.05
CA ASP A 134 3.49 20.56 -6.45
C ASP A 134 2.68 19.32 -6.88
N ASN A 135 1.36 19.42 -6.75
CA ASN A 135 0.43 18.35 -7.10
C ASN A 135 0.44 18.01 -8.59
N GLU A 136 0.67 19.01 -9.45
CA GLU A 136 0.73 18.80 -10.90
C GLU A 136 2.00 18.03 -11.28
N GLN A 137 3.14 18.34 -10.65
CA GLN A 137 4.36 17.56 -10.85
C GLN A 137 4.26 16.14 -10.29
N VAL A 138 3.64 15.95 -9.13
CA VAL A 138 3.38 14.59 -8.61
C VAL A 138 2.56 13.80 -9.61
N LYS A 139 1.43 14.37 -10.08
CA LYS A 139 0.53 13.72 -11.04
C LYS A 139 1.28 13.35 -12.32
N LYS A 140 1.99 14.31 -12.92
CA LYS A 140 2.79 14.12 -14.14
C LYS A 140 3.85 13.01 -13.98
N ARG A 141 4.54 12.96 -12.84
CA ARG A 141 5.56 11.92 -12.57
C ARG A 141 4.93 10.54 -12.42
N LEU A 142 3.79 10.44 -11.75
CA LEU A 142 3.03 9.19 -11.66
C LEU A 142 2.57 8.71 -13.03
N GLU A 143 2.01 9.60 -13.86
CA GLU A 143 1.56 9.29 -15.23
C GLU A 143 2.70 8.73 -16.09
N VAL A 144 3.87 9.38 -16.08
CA VAL A 144 5.04 8.91 -16.86
C VAL A 144 5.51 7.54 -16.39
N MET A 145 5.65 7.34 -15.07
CA MET A 145 6.08 6.07 -14.50
C MET A 145 5.11 4.93 -14.83
N LEU A 146 3.82 5.15 -14.59
CA LEU A 146 2.77 4.16 -14.81
C LEU A 146 2.58 3.86 -16.31
N SER A 147 2.69 4.87 -17.18
CA SER A 147 2.62 4.66 -18.64
C SER A 147 3.76 3.78 -19.13
N ALA A 148 4.98 3.99 -18.62
CA ALA A 148 6.12 3.16 -18.96
C ALA A 148 5.96 1.71 -18.46
N GLU A 149 5.58 1.53 -17.19
CA GLU A 149 5.41 0.19 -16.61
C GLU A 149 4.23 -0.57 -17.22
N LEU A 150 3.04 0.03 -17.21
CA LEU A 150 1.82 -0.62 -17.66
C LEU A 150 1.78 -0.75 -19.19
N GLY A 151 2.50 0.10 -19.93
CA GLY A 151 2.69 -0.05 -21.37
C GLY A 151 3.39 -1.37 -21.74
N VAL A 152 4.41 -1.79 -20.98
CA VAL A 152 5.13 -3.05 -21.22
C VAL A 152 4.22 -4.26 -21.12
N VAL A 153 3.32 -4.27 -20.13
CA VAL A 153 2.37 -5.37 -19.89
C VAL A 153 1.05 -5.22 -20.65
N GLY A 154 0.85 -4.14 -21.40
CA GLY A 154 -0.38 -3.91 -22.18
C GLY A 154 -1.59 -3.53 -21.31
N ALA A 155 -1.37 -2.74 -20.26
CA ALA A 155 -2.39 -2.23 -19.32
C ALA A 155 -2.41 -0.69 -19.22
N GLY A 156 -1.92 0.01 -20.25
CA GLY A 156 -1.82 1.48 -20.26
C GLY A 156 -3.16 2.20 -20.12
N ASP A 157 -4.27 1.54 -20.45
CA ASP A 157 -5.64 2.02 -20.24
C ASP A 157 -6.00 2.23 -18.76
N ASN A 158 -5.23 1.65 -17.82
CA ASN A 158 -5.48 1.76 -16.39
C ASN A 158 -4.70 2.91 -15.71
N VAL A 159 -3.82 3.60 -16.43
CA VAL A 159 -2.94 4.65 -15.87
C VAL A 159 -3.75 5.72 -15.15
N ASP A 160 -4.71 6.35 -15.82
CA ASP A 160 -5.49 7.48 -15.27
C ASP A 160 -6.22 7.10 -13.98
N LYS A 161 -6.80 5.89 -13.96
CA LYS A 161 -7.50 5.35 -12.79
C LYS A 161 -6.54 5.17 -11.60
N ILE A 162 -5.36 4.60 -11.84
CA ILE A 162 -4.37 4.36 -10.79
C ILE A 162 -3.81 5.68 -10.27
N VAL A 163 -3.45 6.61 -11.15
CA VAL A 163 -2.99 7.96 -10.79
C VAL A 163 -4.04 8.65 -9.93
N SER A 164 -5.31 8.65 -10.34
CA SER A 164 -6.40 9.28 -9.58
C SER A 164 -6.53 8.69 -8.16
N ASN A 165 -6.45 7.37 -8.03
CA ASN A 165 -6.52 6.70 -6.73
C ASN A 165 -5.35 7.08 -5.80
N ILE A 166 -4.12 7.11 -6.34
CA ILE A 166 -2.92 7.50 -5.58
C ILE A 166 -2.98 8.98 -5.18
N MET A 167 -3.38 9.86 -6.10
CA MET A 167 -3.56 11.29 -5.81
C MET A 167 -4.65 11.56 -4.76
N GLY A 168 -5.62 10.64 -4.63
CA GLY A 168 -6.61 10.65 -3.56
C GLY A 168 -6.01 10.58 -2.14
N TRP A 169 -4.76 10.10 -1.98
CA TRP A 169 -4.06 10.13 -0.70
C TRP A 169 -3.68 11.53 -0.26
N LYS A 170 -3.19 12.38 -1.17
CA LYS A 170 -2.79 13.76 -0.84
C LYS A 170 -3.98 14.61 -0.41
N LYS A 171 -5.11 14.51 -1.13
CA LYS A 171 -6.34 15.24 -0.80
C LYS A 171 -6.84 14.97 0.64
N LYS A 172 -6.76 13.72 1.09
CA LYS A 172 -7.16 13.32 2.46
C LYS A 172 -6.19 13.83 3.54
N SER A 173 -4.92 14.04 3.20
CA SER A 173 -3.93 14.61 4.12
C SER A 173 -4.15 16.11 4.30
N ASP A 174 -4.49 16.83 3.22
CA ASP A 174 -4.79 18.27 3.26
C ASP A 174 -6.07 18.56 4.07
N GLU A 175 -7.09 17.72 3.98
CA GLU A 175 -8.33 17.82 4.78
C GLU A 175 -8.09 17.60 6.28
N LYS A 176 -7.18 16.70 6.66
CA LYS A 176 -6.84 16.43 8.08
C LYS A 176 -6.02 17.54 8.73
N GLN A 177 -5.41 18.45 7.95
CA GLN A 177 -4.64 19.59 8.44
C GLN A 177 -5.49 20.84 8.74
N GLN A 178 -6.79 20.84 8.45
CA GLN A 178 -7.67 21.91 8.90
C GLN A 178 -7.71 21.94 10.44
N PRO A 179 -7.40 23.08 11.09
CA PRO A 179 -7.39 23.15 12.54
C PRO A 179 -8.80 22.83 13.06
N ARG A 180 -8.90 21.84 13.96
CA ARG A 180 -10.13 21.61 14.71
C ARG A 180 -10.53 22.93 15.37
N PRO A 181 -11.80 23.37 15.31
CA PRO A 181 -12.23 24.56 16.01
C PRO A 181 -11.86 24.41 17.49
N GLN A 182 -11.08 25.36 18.01
CA GLN A 182 -10.73 25.42 19.42
C GLN A 182 -12.03 25.47 20.21
N TYR A 183 -12.38 24.39 20.91
CA TYR A 183 -13.42 24.41 21.91
C TYR A 183 -12.99 25.42 22.98
N LYS A 184 -13.66 26.57 23.03
CA LYS A 184 -13.50 27.54 24.11
C LYS A 184 -13.77 26.81 25.43
N GLN A 185 -12.77 26.74 26.30
CA GLN A 185 -12.94 26.17 27.64
C GLN A 185 -14.09 26.90 28.36
N PRO A 186 -14.98 26.19 29.06
CA PRO A 186 -16.03 26.85 29.83
C PRO A 186 -15.39 27.71 30.93
N GLN A 187 -15.78 28.99 30.98
CA GLN A 187 -15.40 29.92 32.03
C GLN A 187 -15.73 29.33 33.40
N LYS A 188 -14.73 29.23 34.28
CA LYS A 188 -14.92 28.85 35.68
C LYS A 188 -15.81 29.89 36.36
N PHE A 189 -17.02 29.48 36.74
CA PHE A 189 -17.87 30.24 37.65
C PHE A 189 -17.17 30.35 39.01
N GLN A 190 -16.74 31.55 39.38
CA GLN A 190 -16.35 31.86 40.76
C GLN A 190 -17.62 31.86 41.61
N ARG A 191 -17.78 30.85 42.49
CA ARG A 191 -18.79 30.90 43.55
C ARG A 191 -18.31 31.87 44.63
N GLY A 192 -19.02 32.99 44.74
CA GLY A 192 -18.88 33.94 45.84
C GLY A 192 -19.17 33.27 47.18
N ARG A 193 -18.35 33.60 48.17
CA ARG A 193 -18.61 33.31 49.59
C ARG A 193 -19.73 34.23 50.08
N TYR A 194 -20.73 33.65 50.72
CA TYR A 194 -21.51 34.30 51.78
C TYR A 194 -21.34 33.47 53.04
#